data_AF-A0A927BKB5-F1
#
_entry.id   AF-A0A927BKB5-F1
#
_cell.length_a   1.000
_cell.length_b   1.000
_cell.length_c   1.000
_cell.angle_alpha   90.00
_cell.angle_beta   90.00
_cell.angle_gamma   90.00
#
_symmetry.space_group_name_H-M   'P 1'
#
loop_
_entity.id
_entity.type
_entity.pdbx_description
1 polymer ?
#
loop_
_entity_poly.entity_id
_entity_poly.type
_entity_poly.pdbx_seq_one_letter_code
_entity_poly.pdbx_strand_id
1 'polypeptide(L)'
;MTVEPEECAVPAGRARRGKADWLTGAGITAVLGVYYRPEGPAGEPEAVEFVLADGQSVLLTCTSDRTLRVTPGAWPRLPDWCLPASRWRHAPPVQLPPVPYGGVWTVVGTQELRDADGEVLQAVIRCEEGDFVVVAGDTMAIRFAPGPPPNAP
;
A
#
# COMPACT_ATOMS: atom_id res chain seq x y z
N MET A 1 4.34 -46.68 3.04
CA MET A 1 4.64 -45.38 2.42
C MET A 1 3.38 -44.57 2.49
N THR A 2 3.32 -43.65 3.45
CA THR A 2 2.18 -42.76 3.66
C THR A 2 2.80 -41.37 3.63
N VAL A 3 2.50 -40.62 2.58
CA VAL A 3 2.94 -39.23 2.44
C VAL A 3 1.94 -38.36 3.18
N GLU A 4 2.42 -37.65 4.20
CA GLU A 4 1.65 -36.65 4.91
C GLU A 4 1.46 -35.42 4.02
N PRO A 5 0.30 -34.74 4.03
CA PRO A 5 0.16 -33.46 3.36
C PRO A 5 0.90 -32.40 4.19
N GLU A 6 1.96 -31.87 3.58
CA GLU A 6 2.80 -30.81 4.11
C GLU A 6 1.94 -29.57 4.40
N GLU A 7 1.89 -29.22 5.68
CA GLU A 7 1.25 -28.05 6.25
C GLU A 7 1.97 -26.79 5.76
N CYS A 8 1.56 -26.25 4.61
CA CYS A 8 1.95 -24.90 4.18
C CYS A 8 1.19 -23.83 4.98
N ALA A 9 1.33 -23.85 6.31
CA ALA A 9 0.90 -22.77 7.18
C ALA A 9 2.02 -21.72 7.25
N VAL A 10 2.12 -20.87 6.23
CA VAL A 10 2.87 -19.62 6.38
C VAL A 10 2.01 -18.73 7.29
N PRO A 11 2.50 -18.22 8.43
CA PRO A 11 1.67 -17.39 9.27
C PRO A 11 1.29 -16.15 8.47
N ALA A 12 0.00 -16.02 8.18
CA ALA A 12 -0.59 -14.78 7.72
C ALA A 12 -0.20 -13.71 8.75
N GLY A 13 0.85 -12.94 8.42
CA GLY A 13 1.33 -11.76 9.13
C GLY A 13 0.22 -11.12 9.93
N ARG A 14 0.37 -11.26 11.25
CA ARG A 14 -0.52 -10.80 12.31
C ARG A 14 -1.09 -9.43 11.97
N ALA A 15 -2.42 -9.33 11.89
CA ALA A 15 -3.10 -8.04 11.87
C ALA A 15 -2.63 -7.21 13.07
N ARG A 16 -1.96 -6.08 12.80
CA ARG A 16 -1.43 -5.21 13.84
C ARG A 16 -2.59 -4.59 14.61
N ARG A 17 -2.78 -5.02 15.86
CA ARG A 17 -3.59 -4.29 16.85
C ARG A 17 -2.69 -3.26 17.52
N GLY A 18 -2.65 -2.02 17.03
CA GLY A 18 -1.96 -0.92 17.74
C GLY A 18 -1.53 0.26 16.85
N LYS A 19 -2.12 1.43 17.15
CA LYS A 19 -1.92 2.82 16.66
C LYS A 19 -1.53 3.03 15.20
N ALA A 20 -2.41 3.77 14.51
CA ALA A 20 -2.25 4.30 13.18
C ALA A 20 -1.15 5.39 13.10
N ASP A 21 0.07 5.15 13.57
CA ASP A 21 1.23 6.06 13.38
C ASP A 21 2.45 5.29 12.86
N TRP A 22 2.21 4.25 12.05
CA TRP A 22 3.22 3.28 11.66
C TRP A 22 4.19 3.77 10.57
N LEU A 23 3.94 4.94 9.96
CA LEU A 23 4.87 5.63 9.06
C LEU A 23 5.30 7.01 9.54
N THR A 24 4.88 7.47 10.71
CA THR A 24 5.16 8.85 11.14
C THR A 24 6.67 9.11 11.21
N GLY A 25 7.13 10.14 10.50
CA GLY A 25 8.54 10.50 10.34
C GLY A 25 9.28 9.78 9.20
N ALA A 26 8.64 8.84 8.50
CA ALA A 26 9.23 8.17 7.35
C ALA A 26 9.21 9.06 6.11
N GLY A 27 10.21 8.91 5.26
CA GLY A 27 10.26 9.51 3.94
C GLY A 27 9.84 8.51 2.86
N ILE A 28 8.79 8.80 2.10
CA ILE A 28 8.38 7.99 0.94
C ILE A 28 9.10 8.49 -0.29
N THR A 29 9.81 7.62 -1.01
CA THR A 29 10.54 7.94 -2.25
C THR A 29 9.79 7.53 -3.51
N ALA A 30 8.89 6.55 -3.40
CA ALA A 30 8.03 6.13 -4.50
C ALA A 30 6.72 5.52 -3.98
N VAL A 31 5.66 5.68 -4.77
CA VAL A 31 4.38 5.00 -4.58
C VAL A 31 4.11 4.18 -5.83
N LEU A 32 3.95 2.88 -5.67
CA LEU A 32 3.84 1.91 -6.76
C LEU A 32 2.55 1.11 -6.61
N GLY A 33 1.84 0.92 -7.71
CA GLY A 33 0.80 -0.10 -7.81
C GLY A 33 1.40 -1.41 -8.32
N VAL A 34 0.89 -2.53 -7.80
CA VAL A 34 1.14 -3.88 -8.32
C VAL A 34 0.01 -4.24 -9.26
N TYR A 35 0.33 -4.45 -10.53
CA TYR A 35 -0.66 -4.66 -11.59
C TYR A 35 -0.49 -6.01 -12.26
N TYR A 36 -1.61 -6.67 -12.53
CA TYR A 36 -1.66 -7.77 -13.48
C TYR A 36 -1.55 -7.19 -14.91
N ARG A 37 -0.51 -7.62 -15.64
CA ARG A 37 -0.11 -7.05 -16.93
C ARG A 37 -1.15 -7.00 -18.05
N PRO A 38 -2.13 -7.93 -18.20
CA PRO A 38 -3.13 -7.78 -19.25
C PRO A 38 -4.08 -6.60 -19.03
N GLU A 39 -4.23 -6.12 -17.80
CA GLU A 39 -5.07 -4.96 -17.47
C GLU A 39 -4.27 -3.64 -17.50
N GLY A 40 -2.96 -3.72 -17.21
CA GLY A 40 -2.06 -2.58 -17.31
C GLY A 40 -2.30 -1.52 -16.21
N PRO A 41 -1.68 -0.33 -16.30
CA PRO A 41 -1.76 0.69 -15.27
C PRO A 41 -3.00 1.58 -15.42
N ALA A 42 -3.83 1.29 -16.43
CA ALA A 42 -5.09 1.98 -16.70
C ALA A 42 -6.22 1.49 -15.79
N GLY A 43 -6.03 0.31 -15.18
CA GLY A 43 -6.90 -0.23 -14.13
C GLY A 43 -6.45 0.18 -12.72
N GLU A 44 -7.22 -0.29 -11.74
CA GLU A 44 -6.89 -0.18 -10.33
C GLU A 44 -5.82 -1.22 -9.96
N PRO A 45 -4.82 -0.88 -9.13
CA PRO A 45 -3.83 -1.85 -8.69
C PRO A 45 -4.44 -2.96 -7.82
N GLU A 46 -3.78 -4.11 -7.77
CA GLU A 46 -4.12 -5.20 -6.83
C GLU A 46 -3.52 -4.96 -5.44
N ALA A 47 -2.42 -4.20 -5.40
CA ALA A 47 -1.75 -3.80 -4.17
C ALA A 47 -1.05 -2.45 -4.38
N VAL A 48 -0.85 -1.72 -3.29
CA VAL A 48 -0.10 -0.46 -3.30
C VAL A 48 1.12 -0.62 -2.41
N GLU A 49 2.29 -0.29 -2.94
CA GLU A 49 3.56 -0.36 -2.24
C GLU A 49 4.19 1.02 -2.11
N PHE A 50 4.43 1.44 -0.86
CA PHE A 50 5.16 2.66 -0.51
C PHE A 50 6.62 2.31 -0.27
N VAL A 51 7.52 2.86 -1.09
CA VAL A 51 8.97 2.68 -0.95
C VAL A 51 9.51 3.79 -0.05
N LEU A 52 10.26 3.41 0.98
CA LEU A 52 10.80 4.30 1.98
C LEU A 52 12.26 4.68 1.68
N ALA A 53 12.70 5.82 2.19
CA ALA A 53 14.04 6.36 1.97
C ALA A 53 15.18 5.49 2.54
N ASP A 54 14.87 4.62 3.50
CA ASP A 54 15.80 3.65 4.09
C ASP A 54 15.93 2.35 3.26
N GLY A 55 15.24 2.26 2.13
CA GLY A 55 15.22 1.10 1.25
C GLY A 55 14.22 0.01 1.66
N GLN A 56 13.46 0.20 2.74
CA GLN A 56 12.32 -0.64 3.08
C GLN A 56 11.09 -0.27 2.24
N SER A 57 10.04 -1.08 2.31
CA SER A 57 8.74 -0.73 1.75
C SER A 57 7.60 -1.23 2.64
N VAL A 58 6.43 -0.64 2.46
CA VAL A 58 5.18 -1.10 3.07
C VAL A 58 4.20 -1.43 1.96
N LEU A 59 3.65 -2.64 2.01
CA LEU A 59 2.67 -3.15 1.06
C LEU A 59 1.28 -3.16 1.70
N LEU A 60 0.36 -2.50 1.02
CA LEU A 60 -1.06 -2.50 1.29
C LEU A 60 -1.74 -3.40 0.27
N THR A 61 -2.53 -4.36 0.75
CA THR A 61 -3.26 -5.31 -0.10
C THR A 61 -4.72 -5.36 0.30
N CYS A 62 -5.61 -5.51 -0.68
CA CYS A 62 -6.99 -5.86 -0.41
C CYS A 62 -7.10 -7.35 -0.08
N THR A 63 -7.88 -7.70 0.94
CA THR A 63 -8.24 -9.10 1.26
C THR A 63 -9.62 -9.43 0.69
N SER A 64 -9.96 -10.72 0.62
CA SER A 64 -11.21 -11.19 0.00
C SER A 64 -12.49 -10.67 0.67
N ASP A 65 -12.41 -10.25 1.93
CA ASP A 65 -13.49 -9.61 2.69
C ASP A 65 -13.54 -8.08 2.50
N ARG A 66 -12.80 -7.56 1.51
CA ARG A 66 -12.70 -6.13 1.18
C ARG A 66 -12.10 -5.28 2.31
N THR A 67 -11.28 -5.91 3.15
CA THR A 67 -10.50 -5.20 4.16
C THR A 67 -9.08 -4.95 3.67
N LEU A 68 -8.40 -4.03 4.33
CA LEU A 68 -7.07 -3.55 4.00
C LEU A 68 -6.07 -4.19 4.94
N ARG A 69 -5.08 -4.84 4.35
CA ARG A 69 -3.97 -5.42 5.11
C ARG A 69 -2.68 -4.68 4.83
N VAL A 70 -2.01 -4.28 5.91
CA VAL A 70 -0.72 -3.57 5.89
C VAL A 70 0.39 -4.52 6.33
N THR A 71 1.40 -4.69 5.48
CA THR A 71 2.53 -5.60 5.72
C THR A 71 3.85 -4.98 5.29
N PRO A 72 5.01 -5.45 5.79
CA PRO A 72 6.29 -5.15 5.15
C PRO A 72 6.23 -5.53 3.67
N GLY A 73 6.73 -4.67 2.81
CA GLY A 73 6.72 -4.89 1.37
C GLY A 73 7.87 -5.76 0.87
N ALA A 74 7.87 -6.00 -0.44
CA ALA A 74 8.78 -6.91 -1.13
C ALA A 74 9.71 -6.18 -2.11
N TRP A 75 9.53 -4.88 -2.32
CA TRP A 75 10.33 -4.05 -3.22
C TRP A 75 11.85 -4.28 -3.03
N PRO A 76 12.64 -4.41 -4.12
CA PRO A 76 12.26 -4.29 -5.53
C PRO A 76 11.68 -5.55 -6.18
N ARG A 77 11.42 -6.61 -5.39
CA ARG A 77 10.77 -7.83 -5.90
C ARG A 77 9.25 -7.65 -5.96
N LEU A 78 8.60 -8.53 -6.69
CA LEU A 78 7.13 -8.67 -6.64
C LEU A 78 6.74 -9.45 -5.38
N PRO A 79 5.55 -9.20 -4.81
CA PRO A 79 4.99 -10.05 -3.76
C PRO A 79 4.92 -11.53 -4.17
N ASP A 80 5.06 -12.45 -3.20
CA ASP A 80 5.14 -13.89 -3.47
C ASP A 80 3.87 -14.48 -4.12
N TRP A 81 2.72 -13.81 -3.96
CA TRP A 81 1.46 -14.20 -4.59
C TRP A 81 1.35 -13.81 -6.07
N CYS A 82 2.29 -13.02 -6.60
CA CYS A 82 2.33 -12.63 -8.01
C CYS A 82 2.83 -13.79 -8.91
N LEU A 83 2.00 -14.81 -9.13
CA LEU A 83 2.35 -15.99 -9.92
C LEU A 83 1.50 -16.10 -11.20
N PRO A 84 2.12 -16.38 -12.37
CA PRO A 84 3.56 -16.32 -12.63
C PRO A 84 4.05 -14.86 -12.70
N ALA A 85 5.21 -14.57 -12.10
CA ALA A 85 5.76 -13.20 -11.97
C ALA A 85 5.86 -12.42 -13.30
N SER A 86 6.04 -13.12 -14.43
CA SER A 86 6.09 -12.51 -15.77
C SER A 86 4.82 -11.74 -16.14
N ARG A 87 3.68 -12.07 -15.52
CA ARG A 87 2.38 -11.41 -15.72
C ARG A 87 2.13 -10.26 -14.76
N TRP A 88 3.08 -9.90 -13.91
CA TRP A 88 2.92 -8.85 -12.93
C TRP A 88 3.96 -7.77 -13.12
N ARG A 89 3.68 -6.56 -12.65
CA ARG A 89 4.67 -5.48 -12.58
C ARG A 89 4.33 -4.45 -11.52
N HIS A 90 5.37 -3.77 -11.07
CA HIS A 90 5.26 -2.47 -10.42
C HIS A 90 5.12 -1.36 -11.45
N ALA A 91 4.23 -0.41 -11.20
CA ALA A 91 4.15 0.83 -11.97
C ALA A 91 3.61 1.97 -11.09
N PRO A 92 3.98 3.24 -11.32
CA PRO A 92 3.35 4.36 -10.63
C PRO A 92 1.84 4.42 -10.95
N PRO A 93 0.96 4.61 -9.94
CA PRO A 93 -0.45 4.83 -10.20
C PRO A 93 -0.67 6.13 -10.99
N VAL A 94 -1.49 6.06 -12.04
CA VAL A 94 -1.64 7.13 -13.04
C VAL A 94 -2.16 8.45 -12.45
N GLN A 95 -2.95 8.38 -11.37
CA GLN A 95 -3.61 9.55 -10.78
C GLN A 95 -2.77 10.24 -9.69
N LEU A 96 -1.56 9.76 -9.42
CA LEU A 96 -0.71 10.34 -8.38
C LEU A 96 0.21 11.43 -8.93
N PRO A 97 0.47 12.48 -8.14
CA PRO A 97 1.44 13.49 -8.53
C PRO A 97 2.84 12.86 -8.67
N PRO A 98 3.73 13.45 -9.48
CA PRO A 98 5.13 13.09 -9.45
C PRO A 98 5.71 13.34 -8.05
N VAL A 99 6.82 12.68 -7.75
CA VAL A 99 7.58 12.90 -6.51
C VAL A 99 7.89 14.39 -6.34
N PRO A 100 7.67 14.99 -5.15
CA PRO A 100 7.86 16.41 -4.92
C PRO A 100 9.32 16.83 -5.13
N TYR A 101 9.53 18.14 -5.29
CA TYR A 101 10.86 18.73 -5.40
C TYR A 101 11.63 18.50 -4.10
N GLY A 102 12.61 17.59 -4.13
CA GLY A 102 13.26 17.05 -2.93
C GLY A 102 13.31 15.52 -2.90
N GLY A 103 12.50 14.85 -3.73
CA GLY A 103 12.57 13.41 -3.96
C GLY A 103 11.91 12.55 -2.88
N VAL A 104 11.24 13.16 -1.90
CA VAL A 104 10.65 12.46 -0.74
C VAL A 104 9.36 13.15 -0.30
N TRP A 105 8.30 12.38 -0.03
CA TRP A 105 7.16 12.83 0.78
C TRP A 105 7.41 12.52 2.25
N THR A 106 7.42 13.54 3.11
CA THR A 106 7.60 13.36 4.55
C THR A 106 6.27 13.01 5.20
N VAL A 107 6.17 11.81 5.79
CA VAL A 107 4.94 11.37 6.47
C VAL A 107 4.84 12.02 7.85
N VAL A 108 3.78 12.80 8.06
CA VAL A 108 3.48 13.48 9.33
C VAL A 108 2.49 12.71 10.20
N GLY A 109 1.84 11.68 9.65
CA GLY A 109 0.93 10.82 10.39
C GLY A 109 0.29 9.75 9.51
N THR A 110 -0.30 8.74 10.14
CA THR A 110 -1.20 7.81 9.45
C THR A 110 -2.58 7.82 10.11
N GLN A 111 -3.61 7.39 9.40
CA GLN A 111 -4.95 7.17 9.95
C GLN A 111 -5.56 5.95 9.30
N GLU A 112 -6.38 5.22 10.04
CA GLU A 112 -7.10 4.06 9.55
C GLU A 112 -8.59 4.27 9.79
N LEU A 113 -9.39 4.13 8.73
CA LEU A 113 -10.83 3.96 8.88
C LEU A 113 -11.10 2.47 9.05
N ARG A 114 -11.84 2.13 10.10
CA ARG A 114 -12.18 0.75 10.44
C ARG A 114 -13.69 0.54 10.42
N ASP A 115 -14.11 -0.68 10.14
CA ASP A 115 -15.51 -1.09 10.24
C ASP A 115 -15.93 -1.38 11.70
N ALA A 116 -17.14 -1.90 11.87
CA ALA A 116 -17.69 -2.24 13.18
C ALA A 116 -16.96 -3.41 13.87
N ASP A 117 -16.36 -4.31 13.10
CA ASP A 117 -15.58 -5.45 13.58
C ASP A 117 -14.11 -5.07 13.88
N GLY A 118 -13.72 -3.86 13.48
CA GLY A 118 -12.41 -3.27 13.73
C GLY A 118 -11.40 -3.54 12.63
N GLU A 119 -11.84 -4.09 11.50
CA GLU A 119 -11.04 -4.33 10.31
C GLU A 119 -10.82 -3.03 9.54
N VAL A 120 -9.66 -2.88 8.92
CA VAL A 120 -9.30 -1.64 8.24
C VAL A 120 -9.94 -1.61 6.86
N LEU A 121 -10.66 -0.54 6.52
CA LEU A 121 -11.25 -0.35 5.19
C LEU A 121 -10.44 0.63 4.34
N GLN A 122 -9.78 1.59 5.00
CA GLN A 122 -8.98 2.63 4.35
C GLN A 122 -7.81 3.01 5.24
N ALA A 123 -6.67 3.29 4.61
CA ALA A 123 -5.52 3.93 5.23
C ALA A 123 -5.30 5.31 4.60
N VAL A 124 -5.06 6.31 5.43
CA VAL A 124 -4.65 7.66 5.04
C VAL A 124 -3.21 7.87 5.50
N ILE A 125 -2.31 8.11 4.56
CA ILE A 125 -0.91 8.43 4.83
C ILE A 125 -0.76 9.93 4.64
N ARG A 126 -0.62 10.66 5.75
CA ARG A 126 -0.58 12.12 5.74
C ARG A 126 0.84 12.59 5.52
N CYS A 127 1.06 13.41 4.50
CA CYS A 127 2.36 14.01 4.20
C CYS A 127 2.28 15.54 4.30
N GLU A 128 3.43 16.20 4.34
CA GLU A 128 3.51 17.67 4.38
C GLU A 128 2.81 18.32 3.16
N GLU A 129 2.87 17.67 2.00
CA GLU A 129 2.31 18.16 0.74
C GLU A 129 0.83 17.77 0.53
N GLY A 130 0.34 16.80 1.30
CA GLY A 130 -0.99 16.22 1.12
C GLY A 130 -1.06 14.77 1.56
N ASP A 131 -2.23 14.18 1.40
CA ASP A 131 -2.56 12.88 1.96
C ASP A 131 -2.75 11.84 0.85
N PHE A 132 -2.07 10.69 0.96
CA PHE A 132 -2.44 9.51 0.19
C PHE A 132 -3.60 8.81 0.86
N VAL A 133 -4.68 8.57 0.11
CA VAL A 133 -5.85 7.83 0.58
C VAL A 133 -5.90 6.51 -0.17
N VAL A 134 -5.79 5.41 0.56
CA VAL A 134 -5.80 4.05 0.03
C VAL A 134 -7.02 3.32 0.57
N VAL A 135 -7.86 2.79 -0.33
CA VAL A 135 -9.15 2.17 0.00
C VAL A 135 -9.16 0.74 -0.52
N ALA A 136 -9.58 -0.20 0.33
CA ALA A 136 -9.84 -1.57 -0.06
C ALA A 136 -11.22 -1.69 -0.74
N GLY A 137 -11.29 -2.49 -1.81
CA GLY A 137 -12.50 -2.73 -2.58
C GLY A 137 -12.45 -4.09 -3.27
N ASP A 138 -12.98 -4.22 -4.49
CA ASP A 138 -12.72 -5.42 -5.30
C ASP A 138 -11.27 -5.44 -5.82
N THR A 139 -10.67 -4.27 -5.97
CA THR A 139 -9.25 -3.98 -6.18
C THR A 139 -8.83 -2.83 -5.26
N MET A 140 -7.59 -2.34 -5.35
CA MET A 140 -7.12 -1.22 -4.55
C MET A 140 -7.35 0.12 -5.25
N ALA A 141 -8.01 1.05 -4.57
CA ALA A 141 -8.05 2.44 -5.00
C ALA A 141 -7.00 3.26 -4.25
N ILE A 142 -6.25 4.09 -4.97
CA ILE A 142 -5.34 5.08 -4.37
C ILE A 142 -5.50 6.45 -5.04
N ARG A 143 -5.57 7.50 -4.22
CA ARG A 143 -5.58 8.89 -4.67
C ARG A 143 -4.72 9.77 -3.79
N PHE A 144 -4.28 10.89 -4.33
CA PHE A 144 -3.63 11.95 -3.57
C PHE A 144 -4.61 13.10 -3.35
N ALA A 145 -4.83 13.48 -2.09
CA ALA A 145 -5.57 14.67 -1.71
C ALA A 145 -4.55 15.76 -1.34
N PRO A 146 -4.33 16.78 -2.19
CA PRO A 146 -3.38 17.84 -1.87
C PRO A 146 -3.77 18.53 -0.57
N GLY A 147 -2.78 18.84 0.25
CA GLY A 147 -2.98 19.64 1.46
C GLY A 147 -3.52 21.04 1.11
N PRO A 148 -4.12 21.76 2.08
CA PRO A 148 -4.46 23.15 1.85
C PRO A 148 -3.20 23.91 1.41
N PRO A 149 -3.30 24.81 0.41
CA PRO A 149 -2.14 25.60 0.01
C PRO A 149 -1.63 26.37 1.23
N PRO A 150 -0.31 26.62 1.34
CA PRO A 150 0.30 27.23 2.51
C PRO A 150 -0.17 28.68 2.82
N ASN A 151 -1.22 29.20 2.17
CA ASN A 151 -1.81 30.52 2.39
C ASN A 151 -3.33 30.56 2.09
N ALA A 152 -4.11 29.58 2.55
CA ALA A 152 -5.57 29.75 2.57
C ALA A 152 -5.98 30.62 3.77
N PRO A 153 -6.68 31.77 3.56
CA PRO A 153 -7.05 32.72 4.61
C PRO A 153 -8.11 32.18 5.58
#